data_AF-A0A0W0RQD9-F1
#
_entry.id   AF-A0A0W0RQD9-F1
#
_cell.length_a   1.000
_cell.length_b   1.000
_cell.length_c   1.000
_cell.angle_alpha   90.00
_cell.angle_beta   90.00
_cell.angle_gamma   90.00
#
_symmetry.space_group_name_H-M   'P 1'
#
loop_
_entity.id
_entity.type
_entity.pdbx_description
1 polymer ?
#
loop_
_entity_poly.entity_id
_entity_poly.type
_entity_poly.pdbx_seq_one_letter_code
_entity_poly.pdbx_strand_id
1 'polypeptide(L)'
;MKKILLIICSLTLFSAVSYAEKIIITGQPIILEKQGDVYYVPSDYKSTTSYYYVSVNGVRQVCYIDKQPELSALNTSTLEVNYNGSSLSWVCYPLDTNYFETP
;
A
#
# COMPACT_ATOMS: atom_id res chain seq x y z
N MET A 1 13.19 40.17 -47.94
CA MET A 1 12.02 39.28 -47.74
C MET A 1 12.47 38.03 -46.97
N LYS A 2 12.05 37.94 -45.70
CA LYS A 2 11.68 36.73 -44.95
C LYS A 2 12.58 35.48 -45.10
N LYS A 3 13.73 35.46 -44.42
CA LYS A 3 14.53 34.26 -44.13
C LYS A 3 14.49 33.93 -42.62
N ILE A 4 13.29 33.77 -42.08
CA ILE A 4 13.08 33.19 -40.75
C ILE A 4 11.91 32.24 -40.91
N LEU A 5 12.21 31.02 -41.36
CA LEU A 5 11.27 29.92 -41.35
C LEU A 5 12.06 28.71 -40.87
N LEU A 6 11.47 27.93 -39.95
CA LEU A 6 12.03 26.75 -39.27
C LEU A 6 12.70 27.02 -37.91
N ILE A 7 12.08 27.88 -37.10
CA ILE A 7 12.09 27.67 -35.65
C ILE A 7 10.64 27.33 -35.30
N ILE A 8 10.42 26.40 -34.38
CA ILE A 8 9.11 25.92 -33.88
C ILE A 8 8.52 24.75 -34.70
N CYS A 9 9.10 23.55 -34.62
CA CYS A 9 8.31 22.31 -34.65
C CYS A 9 9.10 21.08 -34.16
N SER A 10 9.71 21.15 -32.97
CA SER A 10 10.28 19.95 -32.33
C SER A 10 10.16 20.00 -30.82
N LEU A 11 8.98 20.39 -30.31
CA LEU A 11 8.54 19.88 -29.00
C LEU A 11 7.74 18.60 -29.27
N THR A 12 8.45 17.54 -29.66
CA THR A 12 7.88 16.19 -29.58
C THR A 12 7.65 15.89 -28.11
N LEU A 13 6.36 15.88 -27.77
CA LEU A 13 5.78 15.47 -26.51
C LEU A 13 6.36 14.10 -26.10
N PHE A 14 7.40 14.10 -25.27
CA PHE A 14 7.71 12.94 -24.44
C PHE A 14 6.64 12.89 -23.35
N SER A 15 5.46 12.40 -23.73
CA SER A 15 4.46 11.94 -22.77
C SER A 15 5.01 10.67 -22.14
N ALA A 16 5.92 10.82 -21.18
CA ALA A 16 6.29 9.71 -20.32
C ALA A 16 4.99 9.26 -19.65
N VAL A 17 4.51 8.08 -20.05
CA VAL A 17 3.46 7.37 -19.33
C VAL A 17 4.03 7.06 -17.95
N SER A 18 3.75 7.96 -17.00
CA SER A 18 4.06 7.73 -15.59
C SER A 18 3.05 6.70 -15.09
N TYR A 19 3.42 5.43 -15.21
CA TYR A 19 2.79 4.40 -14.42
C TYR A 19 3.36 4.54 -13.01
N ALA A 20 2.50 4.83 -12.03
CA ALA A 20 2.89 4.66 -10.64
C ALA A 20 3.25 3.18 -10.46
N GLU A 21 4.46 2.90 -9.97
CA GLU A 21 4.89 1.54 -9.67
C GLU A 21 3.98 0.96 -8.58
N LYS A 22 3.47 -0.25 -8.79
CA LYS A 22 2.62 -0.92 -7.81
C LYS A 22 3.47 -1.45 -6.66
N ILE A 23 2.90 -1.43 -5.46
CA ILE A 23 3.52 -2.02 -4.28
C ILE A 23 3.36 -3.54 -4.37
N ILE A 24 4.48 -4.26 -4.50
CA ILE A 24 4.48 -5.71 -4.55
C ILE A 24 4.33 -6.27 -3.13
N ILE A 25 3.23 -6.97 -2.90
CA ILE A 25 2.93 -7.66 -1.65
C ILE A 25 3.41 -9.09 -1.74
N THR A 26 4.30 -9.51 -0.83
CA THR A 26 4.90 -10.82 -0.81
C THR A 26 4.46 -11.62 0.41
N GLY A 27 4.51 -12.95 0.31
CA GLY A 27 4.10 -13.85 1.38
C GLY A 27 2.59 -14.07 1.48
N GLN A 28 2.18 -14.74 2.55
CA GLN A 28 0.79 -15.07 2.83
C GLN A 28 0.20 -14.06 3.83
N PRO A 29 -1.11 -13.75 3.74
CA PRO A 29 -1.73 -12.83 4.68
C PRO A 29 -1.73 -13.45 6.09
N ILE A 30 -1.34 -12.66 7.08
CA ILE A 30 -1.45 -13.07 8.48
C ILE A 30 -2.91 -13.07 8.91
N ILE A 31 -3.31 -14.14 9.60
CA ILE A 31 -4.63 -14.23 10.21
C ILE A 31 -4.49 -13.69 11.63
N LEU A 32 -5.19 -12.59 11.90
CA LEU A 32 -5.19 -11.99 13.22
C LEU A 32 -6.28 -12.63 14.09
N GLU A 33 -5.94 -12.95 15.33
CA GLU A 33 -6.93 -13.43 16.31
C GLU A 33 -7.61 -12.23 16.97
N LYS A 34 -8.95 -12.15 16.89
CA LYS A 34 -9.69 -11.06 17.53
C LYS A 34 -10.05 -11.43 18.97
N GLN A 35 -9.61 -10.63 19.93
CA GLN A 35 -10.01 -10.75 21.34
C GLN A 35 -10.59 -9.41 21.81
N GLY A 36 -11.92 -9.36 21.92
CA GLY A 36 -12.64 -8.11 22.14
C GLY A 36 -12.42 -7.14 20.98
N ASP A 37 -11.84 -5.98 21.27
CA ASP A 37 -11.57 -4.92 20.28
C ASP A 37 -10.12 -4.94 19.75
N VAL A 38 -9.26 -5.83 20.26
CA VAL A 38 -7.84 -5.91 19.89
C VAL A 38 -7.59 -7.15 19.05
N TYR A 39 -6.77 -6.99 18.01
CA TYR A 39 -6.28 -8.08 17.18
C TYR A 39 -4.90 -8.53 17.64
N TYR A 40 -4.67 -9.83 17.74
CA TYR A 40 -3.41 -10.40 18.19
C TYR A 40 -2.66 -11.00 17.00
N VAL A 41 -1.42 -10.55 16.85
CA VAL A 41 -0.51 -11.10 15.83
C VAL A 41 0.06 -12.42 16.33
N PRO A 42 0.15 -13.47 15.49
CA PRO A 42 0.79 -14.73 15.86
C PRO A 42 2.21 -14.53 16.39
N SER A 43 2.58 -15.24 17.47
CA SER A 43 3.87 -15.07 18.14
C SER A 43 5.09 -15.49 17.30
N ASP A 44 4.86 -16.32 16.29
CA ASP A 44 5.87 -16.77 15.34
C ASP A 44 6.04 -15.82 14.14
N TYR A 45 5.13 -14.86 13.97
CA TYR A 45 5.22 -13.87 12.90
C TYR A 45 6.36 -12.88 13.15
N LYS A 46 7.15 -12.65 12.10
CA LYS A 46 8.19 -11.62 12.09
C LYS A 46 8.02 -10.79 10.84
N SER A 47 7.79 -9.49 11.03
CA SER A 47 7.77 -8.57 9.90
C SER A 47 9.14 -8.52 9.22
N THR A 48 9.16 -8.73 7.91
CA THR A 48 10.34 -8.54 7.05
C THR A 48 10.17 -7.33 6.12
N THR A 49 8.99 -6.71 6.14
CA THR A 49 8.55 -5.62 5.28
C THR A 49 8.12 -4.42 6.12
N SER A 50 7.94 -3.28 5.46
CA SER A 50 7.37 -2.07 6.07
C SER A 50 5.84 -2.12 6.21
N TYR A 51 5.19 -3.10 5.58
CA TYR A 51 3.75 -3.35 5.66
C TYR A 51 3.44 -4.67 6.35
N TYR A 52 2.20 -4.79 6.81
CA TYR A 52 1.59 -6.00 7.35
C TYR A 52 0.46 -6.44 6.43
N TYR A 53 0.66 -7.55 5.72
CA TYR A 53 -0.38 -8.11 4.87
C TYR A 53 -1.26 -9.03 5.70
N VAL A 54 -2.51 -8.62 5.94
CA VAL A 54 -3.42 -9.27 6.90
C VAL A 54 -4.69 -9.77 6.21
N SER A 55 -5.34 -10.75 6.84
CA SER A 55 -6.72 -11.16 6.53
C SER A 55 -7.57 -10.98 7.77
N VAL A 56 -8.56 -10.09 7.70
CA VAL A 56 -9.50 -9.82 8.79
C VAL A 56 -10.91 -10.14 8.29
N ASN A 57 -11.59 -11.07 8.95
CA ASN A 57 -12.92 -11.57 8.55
C ASN A 57 -12.99 -12.04 7.08
N GLY A 58 -11.90 -12.63 6.56
CA GLY A 58 -11.80 -13.09 5.18
C GLY A 58 -11.51 -11.99 4.15
N VAL A 59 -11.38 -10.73 4.59
CA VAL A 59 -11.00 -9.60 3.74
C VAL A 59 -9.50 -9.34 3.85
N ARG A 60 -8.82 -9.34 2.71
CA ARG A 60 -7.39 -9.08 2.61
C ARG A 60 -7.10 -7.58 2.60
N GLN A 61 -6.14 -7.17 3.43
CA GLN A 61 -5.78 -5.77 3.61
C GLN A 61 -4.26 -5.64 3.77
N VAL A 62 -3.73 -4.48 3.40
CA VAL A 62 -2.32 -4.13 3.62
C VAL A 62 -2.30 -3.01 4.65
N CYS A 63 -1.62 -3.24 5.76
CA CYS A 63 -1.57 -2.29 6.86
C CYS A 63 -0.17 -1.73 7.09
N TYR A 64 -0.12 -0.52 7.61
CA TYR A 64 1.10 0.20 7.95
C TYR A 64 0.96 0.80 9.35
N ILE A 65 2.07 1.10 10.00
CA ILE A 65 2.04 1.85 11.28
C ILE A 65 1.54 3.27 11.02
N ASP A 66 2.07 3.90 9.98
CA ASP A 66 1.74 5.27 9.60
C ASP A 66 0.91 5.31 8.31
N LYS A 67 0.16 6.40 8.13
CA LYS A 67 -0.59 6.64 6.89
C LYS A 67 0.38 6.85 5.71
N GLN A 68 0.12 6.15 4.62
CA GLN A 68 0.88 6.24 3.37
C GLN A 68 0.28 7.31 2.43
N PRO A 69 1.02 8.37 2.06
CA PRO A 69 0.54 9.43 1.18
C PRO A 69 0.13 8.96 -0.22
N GLU A 70 0.87 8.01 -0.79
CA GLU A 70 0.64 7.42 -2.11
C GLU A 70 -0.66 6.61 -2.18
N LEU A 71 -1.18 6.19 -1.02
CA LEU A 71 -2.44 5.46 -0.88
C LEU A 71 -3.60 6.37 -0.41
N SER A 72 -3.41 7.69 -0.42
CA SER A 72 -4.39 8.66 0.12
C SER A 72 -5.77 8.62 -0.55
N ALA A 73 -5.86 8.10 -1.78
CA ALA A 73 -7.12 7.93 -2.49
C ALA A 73 -7.92 6.69 -2.04
N LEU A 74 -7.30 5.76 -1.31
CA LEU A 74 -7.94 4.56 -0.79
C LEU A 74 -8.61 4.85 0.56
N ASN A 75 -9.75 4.20 0.80
CA ASN A 75 -10.40 4.21 2.11
C ASN A 75 -9.53 3.47 3.12
N THR A 76 -9.34 4.06 4.30
CA THR A 76 -8.56 3.45 5.38
C THR A 76 -9.45 2.97 6.52
N SER A 77 -9.07 1.86 7.13
CA SER A 77 -9.56 1.44 8.45
C SER A 77 -8.41 1.37 9.44
N THR A 78 -8.69 1.51 10.73
CA THR A 78 -7.69 1.33 11.78
C THR A 78 -7.93 0.02 12.52
N LEU A 79 -6.86 -0.73 12.77
CA LEU A 79 -6.88 -1.91 13.63
C LEU A 79 -6.01 -1.64 14.86
N GLU A 80 -6.58 -1.87 16.05
CA GLU A 80 -5.80 -1.95 17.28
C GLU A 80 -5.21 -3.35 17.38
N VAL A 81 -3.89 -3.44 17.45
CA VAL A 81 -3.15 -4.69 17.29
C VAL A 81 -2.15 -4.87 18.43
N ASN A 82 -2.16 -6.04 19.07
CA ASN A 82 -1.07 -6.47 19.92
C ASN A 82 -0.01 -7.20 19.09
N TYR A 83 1.17 -6.60 18.98
CA TYR A 83 2.33 -7.19 18.32
C TYR A 83 3.50 -7.26 19.30
N ASN A 84 3.98 -8.47 19.57
CA ASN A 84 5.07 -8.73 20.53
C ASN A 84 4.84 -8.08 21.91
N GLY A 85 3.60 -8.12 22.40
CA GLY A 85 3.21 -7.55 23.70
C GLY A 85 2.98 -6.04 23.70
N SER A 86 3.26 -5.35 22.60
CA SER A 86 3.01 -3.91 22.45
C SER A 86 1.69 -3.67 21.72
N SER A 87 0.92 -2.68 22.16
CA SER A 87 -0.29 -2.24 21.46
C SER A 87 0.07 -1.20 20.40
N LEU A 88 -0.34 -1.44 19.16
CA LEU A 88 -0.08 -0.61 17.98
C LEU A 88 -1.38 -0.37 17.24
N SER A 89 -1.57 0.85 16.73
CA SER A 89 -2.66 1.16 15.81
C SER A 89 -2.13 1.04 14.38
N TRP A 90 -2.67 0.12 13.60
CA TRP A 90 -2.32 -0.07 12.20
C TRP A 90 -3.35 0.59 11.27
N VAL A 91 -2.87 1.37 10.31
CA VAL A 91 -3.66 1.96 9.23
C VAL A 91 -3.71 0.98 8.07
N CYS A 92 -4.89 0.44 7.81
CA CYS A 92 -5.13 -0.61 6.83
C CYS A 92 -5.83 -0.09 5.59
N TYR A 93 -5.35 -0.56 4.44
CA TYR A 93 -5.85 -0.26 3.12
C TYR A 93 -6.42 -1.53 2.49
N PRO A 94 -7.53 -1.45 1.75
CA PRO A 94 -8.00 -2.59 0.97
C PRO A 94 -6.93 -2.97 -0.06
N LEU A 95 -6.82 -4.27 -0.35
CA LEU A 95 -5.93 -4.78 -1.39
C LEU A 95 -6.48 -4.43 -2.79
N ASP A 96 -6.35 -3.17 -3.17
CA ASP A 96 -6.76 -2.64 -4.48
C ASP A 96 -5.68 -2.90 -5.54
N THR A 97 -6.05 -3.56 -6.64
CA THR A 97 -5.12 -3.97 -7.70
C THR A 97 -4.57 -2.82 -8.54
N ASN A 98 -5.08 -1.60 -8.39
CA ASN A 98 -4.49 -0.40 -8.98
C ASN A 98 -3.22 0.04 -8.25
N TYR A 99 -3.10 -0.29 -6.95
CA TYR A 99 -2.00 0.13 -6.08
C TYR A 99 -1.09 -1.03 -5.68
N PHE A 100 -1.67 -2.21 -5.50
CA PHE A 100 -0.97 -3.39 -5.02
C PHE A 100 -0.93 -4.49 -6.09
N GLU A 101 0.13 -5.28 -6.05
CA GLU A 101 0.27 -6.50 -6.84
C GLU A 101 0.67 -7.64 -5.91
N THR A 102 -0.03 -8.77 -6.01
CA THR A 102 0.33 -10.01 -5.32
C THR A 102 0.86 -11.00 -6.36
N PRO A 103 2.00 -11.67 -6.13
CA PRO A 103 2.55 -12.67 -7.04
C PRO A 103 1.67 -13.93 -7.13
#